data_AF-A0A6B3H731-F1
#
_entry.id   AF-A0A6B3H731-F1
#
_cell.length_a   1.000
_cell.length_b   1.000
_cell.length_c   1.000
_cell.angle_alpha   90.00
_cell.angle_beta   90.00
_cell.angle_gamma   90.00
#
_symmetry.space_group_name_H-M   'P 1'
#
loop_
_entity.id
_entity.type
_entity.pdbx_description
1 polymer ?
#
loop_
_entity_poly.entity_id
_entity_poly.type
_entity_poly.pdbx_seq_one_letter_code
_entity_poly.pdbx_strand_id
1 'polypeptide(L)'
;WSNAIERNRARTYFQAYAAAAALHFAEQAMEEVRAGRTQTWEQFDVPDESIGVGFTEAVRGVLSHHMVIRDGKIANYHPYPPTPWNGSVRDSYG
;
A
#
# COMPACT_ATOMS: atom_id res chain seq x y z
N TRP A 1 4.11 19.93 14.48
CA TRP A 1 3.03 20.85 14.05
C TRP A 1 2.31 20.24 12.86
N SER A 2 0.97 20.20 12.87
CA SER A 2 0.16 19.72 11.74
C SER A 2 -0.57 20.90 11.10
N ASN A 3 0.07 21.55 10.12
CA ASN A 3 -0.51 22.66 9.37
C ASN A 3 -0.24 22.50 7.86
N ALA A 4 -0.75 23.42 7.04
CA ALA A 4 -0.63 23.33 5.59
C ALA A 4 0.82 23.36 5.08
N ILE A 5 1.65 24.24 5.63
CA ILE A 5 3.06 24.39 5.23
C ILE A 5 3.87 23.17 5.63
N GLU A 6 3.66 22.64 6.83
CA GLU A 6 4.36 21.43 7.28
C GLU A 6 3.98 20.19 6.45
N ARG A 7 2.72 20.07 6.00
CA ARG A 7 2.31 19.00 5.07
C ARG A 7 3.03 19.10 3.72
N ASN A 8 3.24 20.31 3.21
CA ASN A 8 4.00 20.52 1.97
C ASN A 8 5.49 20.26 2.17
N ARG A 9 6.07 20.76 3.27
CA ARG A 9 7.45 20.49 3.66
C ARG A 9 7.70 18.99 3.74
N ALA A 10 6.88 18.26 4.49
CA ALA A 10 7.01 16.81 4.65
C ALA A 10 7.02 16.07 3.30
N ARG A 11 6.16 16.47 2.36
CA ARG A 11 6.11 15.87 1.02
C ARG A 11 7.42 16.03 0.26
N THR A 12 8.06 17.20 0.31
CA THR A 12 9.35 17.41 -0.36
C THR A 12 10.47 16.60 0.28
N TYR A 13 10.49 16.48 1.61
CA TYR A 13 11.43 15.58 2.28
C TYR A 13 11.20 14.11 1.90
N PHE A 14 9.94 13.71 1.72
CA PHE A 14 9.63 12.34 1.29
C PHE A 14 10.13 12.02 -0.12
N GLN A 15 10.26 13.01 -1.02
CA GLN A 15 10.89 12.80 -2.33
C GLN A 15 12.34 12.34 -2.18
N ALA A 16 13.13 13.02 -1.35
CA ALA A 16 14.51 12.64 -1.07
C ALA A 16 14.60 11.31 -0.31
N TYR A 17 13.69 11.08 0.65
CA TYR A 17 13.59 9.80 1.37
C TYR A 17 13.33 8.64 0.41
N ALA A 18 12.36 8.78 -0.50
CA ALA A 18 12.03 7.75 -1.49
C ALA A 18 13.20 7.47 -2.44
N ALA A 19 13.97 8.50 -2.83
CA ALA A 19 15.17 8.31 -3.63
C ALA A 19 16.24 7.49 -2.88
N ALA A 20 16.46 7.79 -1.59
CA ALA A 20 17.39 7.03 -0.75
C ALA A 20 16.93 5.58 -0.56
N ALA A 21 15.64 5.35 -0.29
CA ALA A 21 15.06 4.01 -0.20
C ALA A 21 15.21 3.23 -1.50
N ALA A 22 15.03 3.89 -2.66
CA ALA A 22 15.18 3.25 -3.96
C ALA A 22 16.62 2.77 -4.22
N LEU A 23 17.65 3.53 -3.79
CA LEU A 23 19.04 3.08 -3.88
C LEU A 23 19.27 1.82 -3.04
N HIS A 24 18.77 1.81 -1.81
CA HIS A 24 18.86 0.63 -0.95
C HIS A 24 18.18 -0.60 -1.59
N PHE A 25 16.94 -0.45 -2.09
CA PHE A 25 16.24 -1.56 -2.73
C PHE A 25 16.89 -2.02 -4.03
N ALA A 26 17.51 -1.11 -4.80
CA ALA A 26 18.26 -1.46 -5.99
C ALA A 26 19.49 -2.31 -5.65
N GLU A 27 20.22 -1.97 -4.58
CA GLU A 27 21.34 -2.79 -4.08
C GLU A 27 20.88 -4.19 -3.68
N GLN A 28 19.81 -4.28 -2.87
CA GLN A 28 19.23 -5.56 -2.46
C GLN A 28 18.78 -6.40 -3.66
N ALA A 29 18.10 -5.79 -4.64
CA ALA A 29 17.70 -6.50 -5.87
C ALA A 29 18.92 -7.00 -6.67
N MET A 30 20.01 -6.23 -6.73
CA MET A 30 21.23 -6.66 -7.40
C MET A 30 21.93 -7.81 -6.67
N GLU A 31 21.88 -7.85 -5.34
CA GLU A 31 22.39 -8.96 -4.54
C GLU A 31 21.64 -10.27 -4.83
N GLU A 32 20.30 -10.23 -4.88
CA GLU A 32 19.46 -11.37 -5.24
C GLU A 32 19.81 -11.91 -6.64
N VAL A 33 19.90 -11.02 -7.63
CA VAL A 33 20.26 -11.37 -9.02
C VAL A 33 21.66 -11.97 -9.10
N ARG A 34 22.66 -11.36 -8.44
CA ARG A 34 24.05 -11.86 -8.42
C ARG A 34 24.17 -13.22 -7.74
N ALA A 35 23.34 -13.49 -6.76
CA ALA A 35 23.26 -14.80 -6.10
C ALA A 35 22.47 -15.84 -6.91
N GLY A 36 21.94 -15.48 -8.08
CA GLY A 36 21.18 -16.35 -8.96
C GLY A 36 19.72 -16.57 -8.53
N ARG A 37 19.22 -15.85 -7.52
CA ARG A 37 17.84 -15.94 -7.02
C ARG A 37 16.93 -15.06 -7.86
N THR A 38 16.53 -15.58 -9.02
CA THR A 38 15.76 -14.82 -10.03
C THR A 38 14.30 -15.27 -10.16
N GLN A 39 13.81 -16.17 -9.28
CA GLN A 39 12.40 -16.50 -9.20
C GLN A 39 11.60 -15.29 -8.73
N THR A 40 10.54 -14.93 -9.45
CA THR A 40 9.72 -13.74 -9.20
C THR A 40 8.22 -14.05 -9.07
N TRP A 41 7.85 -15.34 -9.10
CA TRP A 41 6.48 -15.81 -9.03
C TRP A 41 6.40 -17.11 -8.22
N GLU A 42 5.34 -17.21 -7.42
CA GLU A 42 4.96 -18.41 -6.69
C GLU A 42 3.53 -18.79 -7.10
N GLN A 43 3.27 -20.08 -7.32
CA GLN A 43 1.93 -20.53 -7.68
C GLN A 43 1.02 -20.44 -6.46
N PHE A 44 -0.23 -20.03 -6.67
CA PHE A 44 -1.24 -20.04 -5.63
C PHE A 44 -2.57 -20.56 -6.21
N ASP A 45 -3.37 -21.14 -5.34
CA ASP A 45 -4.74 -21.55 -5.65
C ASP A 45 -5.72 -20.53 -5.04
N VAL A 46 -6.81 -20.25 -5.75
CA VAL A 46 -7.88 -19.40 -5.24
C VAL A 46 -8.74 -20.24 -4.28
N PRO A 47 -8.85 -19.87 -3.00
CA PRO A 47 -9.68 -20.61 -2.05
C PRO A 47 -11.17 -20.41 -2.37
N ASP A 48 -12.02 -21.41 -2.08
CA ASP A 48 -13.47 -21.26 -2.23
C ASP A 48 -14.03 -20.18 -1.28
N GLU A 49 -13.54 -20.12 -0.05
CA GLU A 49 -13.92 -19.16 0.99
C GLU A 49 -12.67 -18.55 1.64
N SER A 50 -12.57 -17.21 1.71
CA SER A 50 -11.46 -16.53 2.39
C SER A 50 -11.76 -15.06 2.69
N ILE A 51 -11.01 -14.48 3.64
CA ILE A 51 -10.94 -13.05 3.88
C ILE A 51 -9.48 -12.58 3.77
N GLY A 52 -9.27 -11.41 3.20
CA GLY A 52 -7.93 -10.84 3.03
C GLY A 52 -7.94 -9.33 3.20
N VAL A 53 -6.83 -8.79 3.73
CA VAL A 53 -6.59 -7.35 3.78
C VAL A 53 -5.18 -7.05 3.26
N GLY A 54 -5.08 -6.13 2.30
CA GLY A 54 -3.82 -5.58 1.82
C GLY A 54 -3.64 -4.17 2.35
N PHE A 55 -2.51 -3.90 2.99
CA PHE A 55 -2.13 -2.56 3.47
C PHE A 55 -0.97 -2.00 2.65
N THR A 56 -1.01 -0.71 2.39
CA THR A 56 0.13 0.04 1.88
C THR A 56 0.05 1.50 2.28
N GLU A 57 1.19 2.16 2.41
CA GLU A 57 1.26 3.62 2.45
C GLU A 57 1.22 4.15 1.02
N ALA A 58 0.03 4.59 0.59
CA ALA A 58 -0.10 5.25 -0.69
C ALA A 58 0.52 6.66 -0.63
N VAL A 59 0.69 7.30 -1.79
CA VAL A 59 1.36 8.61 -1.93
C VAL A 59 0.72 9.74 -1.08
N ARG A 60 -0.50 9.53 -0.58
CA ARG A 60 -1.25 10.49 0.23
C ARG A 60 -1.57 9.99 1.65
N GLY A 61 -1.00 8.86 2.08
CA GLY A 61 -1.24 8.20 3.36
C GLY A 61 -1.84 6.80 3.22
N VAL A 62 -2.43 6.31 4.30
CA VAL A 62 -2.97 4.94 4.45
C VAL A 62 -3.89 4.50 3.30
N LEU A 63 -3.64 3.30 2.80
CA LEU A 63 -4.52 2.57 1.89
C LEU A 63 -4.73 1.14 2.39
N SER A 64 -5.99 0.72 2.52
CA SER A 64 -6.35 -0.67 2.77
C SER A 64 -7.31 -1.20 1.72
N HIS A 65 -7.11 -2.45 1.28
CA HIS A 65 -8.03 -3.19 0.42
C HIS A 65 -8.56 -4.38 1.20
N HIS A 66 -9.87 -4.45 1.43
CA HIS A 66 -10.53 -5.54 2.14
C HIS A 66 -11.30 -6.41 1.14
N MET A 67 -10.92 -7.68 1.03
CA MET A 67 -11.51 -8.65 0.10
C MET A 67 -12.15 -9.81 0.88
N VAL A 68 -13.32 -10.25 0.42
CA VAL A 68 -13.96 -11.51 0.82
C VAL A 68 -14.18 -12.35 -0.42
N ILE A 69 -13.76 -13.61 -0.37
CA ILE A 69 -13.96 -14.62 -1.42
C ILE A 69 -15.04 -15.60 -0.95
N ARG A 70 -16.01 -15.91 -1.82
CA ARG A 70 -17.01 -16.99 -1.67
C ARG A 70 -17.23 -17.69 -3.00
N ASP A 71 -17.40 -19.00 -2.98
CA ASP A 71 -17.50 -19.86 -4.17
C ASP A 71 -16.39 -19.56 -5.21
N GLY A 72 -15.17 -19.30 -4.74
CA GLY A 72 -14.01 -18.95 -5.58
C GLY A 72 -14.11 -17.60 -6.29
N LYS A 73 -15.03 -16.72 -5.88
CA LYS A 73 -15.30 -15.40 -6.48
C LYS A 73 -15.23 -14.29 -5.44
N ILE A 74 -14.97 -13.06 -5.88
CA ILE A 74 -15.04 -11.88 -5.02
C ILE A 74 -16.50 -11.66 -4.61
N ALA A 75 -16.82 -11.93 -3.35
CA ALA A 75 -18.12 -11.67 -2.76
C ALA A 75 -18.23 -10.26 -2.18
N ASN A 76 -17.10 -9.67 -1.76
CA ASN A 76 -17.04 -8.31 -1.26
C ASN A 76 -15.66 -7.69 -1.51
N TYR A 77 -15.61 -6.42 -1.92
CA TYR A 77 -14.34 -5.71 -2.15
C TYR A 77 -14.47 -4.23 -1.80
N HIS A 78 -13.69 -3.78 -0.82
CA HIS A 78 -13.72 -2.41 -0.33
C HIS A 78 -12.31 -1.84 -0.21
N PRO A 79 -11.88 -0.98 -1.15
CA PRO A 79 -10.69 -0.17 -0.98
C PRO A 79 -11.02 1.09 -0.18
N TYR A 80 -10.20 1.40 0.82
CA TYR A 80 -10.20 2.66 1.55
C TYR A 80 -8.89 3.44 1.32
N PRO A 81 -8.76 4.15 0.19
CA PRO A 81 -7.64 5.06 -0.04
C PRO A 81 -7.54 6.20 0.98
N PRO A 82 -6.43 6.95 1.00
CA PRO A 82 -6.26 8.05 1.95
C PRO A 82 -7.22 9.22 1.71
N THR A 83 -7.67 9.44 0.47
CA THR A 83 -8.57 10.56 0.16
C THR A 83 -9.95 10.42 0.83
N PRO A 84 -10.60 9.24 0.85
CA PRO A 84 -11.79 9.01 1.67
C PRO A 84 -11.67 9.45 3.14
N TRP A 85 -10.52 9.24 3.78
CA TRP A 85 -10.27 9.73 5.14
C TRP A 85 -10.16 11.25 5.19
N ASN A 86 -9.33 11.83 4.32
CA ASN A 86 -9.02 13.26 4.31
C ASN A 86 -10.19 14.15 3.81
N GLY A 87 -11.02 13.60 2.93
CA GLY A 87 -12.15 14.26 2.28
C GLY A 87 -13.50 13.79 2.80
N SER A 88 -13.52 13.07 3.93
CA SER A 88 -14.76 12.63 4.57
C SER A 88 -15.64 13.83 4.93
N VAL A 89 -16.96 13.61 4.86
CA VAL A 89 -17.94 14.51 5.48
C VAL A 89 -18.01 14.25 6.99
N ARG A 90 -18.77 15.08 7.71
CA ARG A 90 -19.11 14.86 9.12
C ARG A 90 -19.81 13.50 9.29
N ASP A 91 -19.48 12.79 10.35
CA ASP A 91 -20.08 11.49 10.63
C ASP A 91 -21.39 11.65 11.43
N SER A 92 -21.91 10.53 11.96
CA SER A 92 -23.16 10.53 12.76
C SER A 92 -23.09 11.35 14.05
N TYR A 93 -21.91 11.76 14.49
CA TYR A 93 -21.68 12.54 15.71
C TYR A 93 -21.45 14.03 15.45
N GLY A 94 -21.43 14.48 14.18
CA GLY A 94 -21.23 15.88 13.79
C GLY A 94 -19.81 16.20 13.34
#